data_AF-A0A7X9FWS2-F1
#
_entry.id   AF-A0A7X9FWS2-F1
#
_cell.length_a   1.000
_cell.length_b   1.000
_cell.length_c   1.000
_cell.angle_alpha   90.00
_cell.angle_beta   90.00
_cell.angle_gamma   90.00
#
_symmetry.space_group_name_H-M   'P 1'
#
loop_
_entity.id
_entity.type
_entity.pdbx_description
1 polymer ?
#
loop_
_entity_poly.entity_id
_entity_poly.type
_entity_poly.pdbx_seq_one_letter_code
_entity_poly.pdbx_strand_id
1 'polypeptide(L)'
;MSLQNILDKIEQEASQEVEAILTEARKKAEAVRREAEEKARAQADSILKQAETEASLEASRILTQAQLQRRMELLKARREQISRVLQEALKNEELKKLRLKKEVVSREGILEETLEADRLLAELGPEIENDILAWLKI
;
A
#
# COMPACT_ATOMS: atom_id res chain seq x y z
N MET A 1 -37.88 51.88 63.38
CA MET A 1 -37.17 50.70 62.86
C MET A 1 -36.16 50.29 63.92
N SER A 2 -36.24 49.08 64.48
CA SER A 2 -35.22 48.62 65.44
C SER A 2 -33.95 48.25 64.68
N LEU A 3 -32.79 48.40 65.32
CA LEU A 3 -31.48 47.98 64.78
C LEU A 3 -31.47 46.53 64.31
N GLN A 4 -32.26 45.67 64.97
CA GLN A 4 -32.42 44.26 64.63
C GLN A 4 -32.89 44.05 63.19
N ASN A 5 -33.92 44.79 62.75
CA ASN A 5 -34.48 44.63 61.41
C ASN A 5 -33.52 45.09 60.30
N ILE A 6 -32.53 45.94 60.62
CA ILE A 6 -31.50 46.38 59.67
C ILE A 6 -30.44 45.29 59.54
N LEU A 7 -30.02 44.69 60.66
CA LEU A 7 -29.08 43.56 60.67
C LEU A 7 -29.65 42.34 59.92
N ASP A 8 -30.91 42.00 60.16
CA ASP A 8 -31.58 40.87 59.50
C ASP A 8 -31.64 41.06 57.97
N LYS A 9 -31.90 42.29 57.50
CA LYS A 9 -31.88 42.62 56.07
C LYS A 9 -30.49 42.49 55.45
N ILE A 10 -29.46 42.95 56.16
CA ILE A 10 -28.06 42.86 55.69
C ILE A 10 -27.64 41.39 55.59
N GLU A 11 -28.00 40.54 56.56
CA GLU A 11 -27.74 39.10 56.48
C GLU A 11 -28.50 38.45 55.32
N GLN A 12 -29.76 38.83 55.10
CA GLN A 12 -30.55 38.31 53.98
C GLN A 12 -29.95 38.70 52.63
N GLU A 13 -29.59 39.97 52.43
CA GLU A 13 -28.97 40.45 51.20
C GLU A 13 -27.62 39.78 50.96
N ALA A 14 -26.77 39.68 51.99
CA ALA A 14 -25.49 38.98 51.90
C ALA A 14 -25.65 37.49 51.55
N SER A 15 -26.65 36.82 52.13
CA SER A 15 -26.92 35.40 51.84
C SER A 15 -27.37 35.19 50.39
N GLN A 16 -28.23 36.06 49.87
CA GLN A 16 -28.70 36.04 48.49
C GLN A 16 -27.55 36.31 47.51
N GLU A 17 -26.67 37.25 47.83
CA GLU A 17 -25.52 37.58 47.00
C GLU A 17 -24.50 36.42 46.96
N VAL A 18 -24.26 35.76 48.09
CA VAL A 18 -23.43 34.54 48.16
C VAL A 18 -24.04 33.41 47.32
N GLU A 19 -25.35 33.17 47.42
CA GLU A 19 -26.03 32.17 46.59
C GLU A 19 -25.95 32.49 45.09
N ALA A 20 -26.12 33.76 44.72
CA ALA A 20 -25.98 34.21 43.34
C ALA A 20 -24.57 33.94 42.79
N ILE A 21 -23.53 34.27 43.56
CA ILE A 21 -22.13 34.02 43.20
C ILE A 21 -21.86 32.51 43.06
N LEU A 22 -22.34 31.70 44.01
CA LEU A 22 -22.14 30.24 43.97
C LEU A 22 -22.87 29.59 42.79
N THR A 23 -24.09 30.03 42.48
CA THR A 23 -24.84 29.50 41.33
C THR A 23 -24.20 29.88 40.00
N GLU A 24 -23.71 31.12 39.86
CA GLU A 24 -22.94 31.52 38.67
C GLU A 24 -21.64 30.73 38.53
N ALA A 25 -20.89 30.56 39.61
CA ALA A 25 -19.64 29.82 39.60
C ALA A 25 -19.86 28.35 39.18
N ARG A 26 -20.93 27.71 39.68
CA ARG A 26 -21.32 26.36 39.28
C ARG A 26 -21.71 26.28 37.81
N LYS A 27 -22.51 27.23 37.31
CA LYS A 27 -22.88 27.29 35.88
C LYS A 27 -21.66 27.45 34.98
N LYS A 28 -20.73 28.34 35.34
CA LYS A 28 -19.48 28.55 34.60
C LYS A 28 -18.62 27.28 34.61
N ALA A 29 -18.50 26.60 35.76
CA ALA A 29 -17.77 25.35 35.87
C ALA A 29 -18.39 24.22 35.01
N GLU A 30 -19.72 24.08 35.02
CA GLU A 30 -20.40 23.10 34.16
C GLU A 30 -20.25 23.39 32.68
N ALA A 31 -20.32 24.67 32.27
CA ALA A 31 -20.11 25.09 30.89
C ALA A 31 -18.69 24.73 30.41
N VAL A 32 -17.67 25.06 31.22
CA VAL A 32 -16.27 24.70 30.91
C VAL A 32 -16.10 23.18 30.81
N ARG A 33 -16.72 22.42 31.73
CA ARG A 33 -16.65 20.96 31.69
C ARG A 33 -17.28 20.39 30.41
N ARG A 34 -18.47 20.87 30.04
CA ARG A 34 -19.16 20.43 28.83
C ARG A 34 -18.37 20.77 27.57
N GLU A 35 -17.86 21.99 27.45
CA GLU A 35 -17.02 22.36 26.30
C GLU A 35 -15.75 21.49 26.21
N ALA A 36 -15.11 21.19 27.33
CA ALA A 36 -13.94 20.32 27.36
C ALA A 36 -14.30 18.89 26.95
N GLU A 37 -15.42 18.35 27.44
CA GLU A 37 -15.93 17.03 27.06
C GLU A 37 -16.27 16.96 25.56
N GLU A 38 -16.93 17.97 25.00
CA GLU A 38 -17.25 18.04 23.58
C GLU A 38 -16.00 18.14 22.70
N LYS A 39 -15.04 18.99 23.09
CA LYS A 39 -13.75 19.10 22.38
C LYS A 39 -12.97 17.78 22.41
N ALA A 40 -12.93 17.13 23.57
CA ALA A 40 -12.26 15.83 23.73
C ALA A 40 -12.91 14.75 22.86
N ARG A 41 -14.25 14.70 22.82
CA ARG A 41 -14.99 13.76 21.94
C ARG A 41 -14.71 14.03 20.47
N ALA A 42 -14.78 15.29 20.04
CA ALA A 42 -14.51 15.65 18.65
C ALA A 42 -13.08 15.29 18.23
N GLN A 43 -12.10 15.49 19.12
CA GLN A 43 -10.71 15.07 18.89
C GLN A 43 -10.58 13.55 18.80
N ALA A 44 -11.21 12.81 19.72
CA ALA A 44 -11.19 11.34 19.71
C ALA A 44 -11.81 10.78 18.42
N ASP A 45 -12.95 11.32 17.99
CA ASP A 45 -13.62 10.92 16.75
C ASP A 45 -12.75 11.21 15.52
N SER A 46 -12.06 12.36 15.50
CA SER A 46 -11.13 12.71 14.44
C SER A 46 -9.96 11.73 14.37
N ILE A 47 -9.36 11.39 15.51
CA ILE A 47 -8.25 10.43 15.60
C ILE A 47 -8.70 9.05 15.14
N LEU A 48 -9.88 8.59 15.58
CA LEU A 48 -10.41 7.28 15.17
C LEU A 48 -10.66 7.22 13.67
N LYS A 49 -11.28 8.26 13.08
CA LYS A 49 -11.50 8.32 11.63
C LYS A 49 -10.19 8.32 10.85
N GLN A 50 -9.19 9.08 11.30
CA GLN A 50 -7.86 9.08 10.69
C GLN A 50 -7.23 7.69 10.75
N ALA A 51 -7.23 7.06 11.93
CA ALA A 51 -6.69 5.72 12.12
C ALA A 51 -7.40 4.67 11.24
N GLU A 52 -8.72 4.74 11.10
CA GLU A 52 -9.49 3.86 10.21
C GLU A 52 -9.09 4.04 8.75
N THR A 53 -8.94 5.29 8.29
CA THR A 53 -8.52 5.57 6.91
C THR A 53 -7.10 5.07 6.64
N GLU A 54 -6.16 5.31 7.56
CA GLU A 54 -4.79 4.83 7.47
C GLU A 54 -4.72 3.30 7.46
N ALA A 55 -5.47 2.64 8.34
CA ALA A 55 -5.54 1.19 8.39
C ALA A 55 -6.09 0.59 7.09
N SER A 56 -7.14 1.20 6.51
CA SER A 56 -7.70 0.77 5.24
C SER A 56 -6.72 0.93 4.07
N LEU A 57 -5.96 2.03 4.05
CA LEU A 57 -4.93 2.27 3.03
C LEU A 57 -3.79 1.26 3.15
N GLU A 58 -3.31 1.01 4.37
CA GLU A 58 -2.23 0.06 4.61
C GLU A 58 -2.65 -1.38 4.28
N ALA A 59 -3.88 -1.78 4.64
CA ALA A 59 -4.43 -3.08 4.25
C ALA A 59 -4.48 -3.25 2.72
N SER A 60 -4.92 -2.21 2.00
CA SER A 60 -4.96 -2.20 0.53
C SER A 60 -3.56 -2.29 -0.07
N ARG A 61 -2.58 -1.61 0.53
CA ARG A 61 -1.17 -1.65 0.13
C ARG A 61 -0.59 -3.05 0.30
N ILE A 62 -0.79 -3.67 1.46
CA ILE A 62 -0.31 -5.04 1.75
C ILE A 62 -0.90 -6.02 0.73
N LEU A 63 -2.22 -5.94 0.47
CA LEU A 63 -2.89 -6.80 -0.50
C LEU A 63 -2.28 -6.64 -1.91
N THR A 64 -2.12 -5.39 -2.35
CA THR A 64 -1.57 -5.07 -3.67
C THR A 64 -0.14 -5.57 -3.81
N GLN A 65 0.67 -5.38 -2.77
CA GLN A 65 2.05 -5.86 -2.75
C GLN A 65 2.12 -7.40 -2.81
N ALA A 66 1.27 -8.09 -2.05
CA ALA A 66 1.19 -9.55 -2.07
C ALA A 66 0.77 -10.08 -3.45
N GLN A 67 -0.22 -9.44 -4.09
CA GLN A 67 -0.65 -9.79 -5.45
C GLN A 67 0.46 -9.58 -6.48
N LEU A 68 1.18 -8.45 -6.38
CA LEU A 68 2.30 -8.15 -7.26
C LEU A 68 3.43 -9.17 -7.09
N GLN A 69 3.80 -9.48 -5.84
CA GLN A 69 4.83 -10.47 -5.53
C GLN A 69 4.45 -11.85 -6.07
N ARG A 70 3.21 -12.30 -5.85
CA ARG A 70 2.71 -13.54 -6.43
C ARG A 70 2.84 -13.56 -7.95
N ARG A 71 2.48 -12.47 -8.63
CA ARG A 71 2.58 -12.37 -10.10
C ARG A 71 4.03 -12.43 -10.55
N MET A 72 4.94 -11.75 -9.86
CA MET A 72 6.37 -11.78 -10.14
C MET A 72 6.97 -13.18 -9.97
N GLU A 73 6.65 -13.85 -8.87
CA GLU A 73 7.12 -15.22 -8.59
C GLU A 73 6.61 -16.20 -9.65
N LEU A 74 5.34 -16.10 -10.03
CA LEU A 74 4.75 -16.92 -11.09
C LEU A 74 5.45 -16.69 -12.44
N LEU A 75 5.68 -15.42 -12.81
CA LEU A 75 6.39 -15.08 -14.04
C LEU A 75 7.82 -15.61 -14.02
N LYS A 76 8.53 -15.45 -12.90
CA LYS A 76 9.88 -15.97 -12.71
C LYS A 76 9.93 -17.50 -12.88
N ALA A 77 9.04 -18.23 -12.21
CA ALA A 77 8.96 -19.68 -12.32
C ALA A 77 8.67 -20.14 -13.76
N ARG A 78 7.78 -19.44 -14.48
CA ARG A 78 7.47 -19.73 -15.89
C ARG A 78 8.69 -19.52 -16.78
N ARG A 79 9.39 -18.39 -16.64
CA ARG A 79 10.62 -18.13 -17.41
C ARG A 79 11.72 -19.15 -17.11
N GLU A 80 11.89 -19.53 -15.86
CA GLU A 80 12.84 -20.58 -15.47
C GLU A 80 12.51 -21.92 -16.13
N GLN A 81 11.23 -22.30 -16.19
CA GLN A 81 10.80 -23.52 -16.88
C GLN A 81 11.07 -23.46 -18.37
N ILE A 82 10.72 -22.35 -19.04
CA ILE A 82 10.98 -22.16 -20.48
C ILE A 82 12.48 -22.25 -20.75
N SER A 83 13.30 -21.54 -19.97
CA SER A 83 14.75 -21.57 -20.10
C SER A 83 15.33 -22.98 -19.95
N ARG A 84 14.85 -23.76 -18.96
CA ARG A 84 15.26 -25.16 -18.78
C ARG A 84 14.91 -26.02 -19.99
N VAL A 85 13.67 -25.90 -20.50
CA VAL A 85 13.21 -26.66 -21.67
C VAL A 85 14.06 -26.31 -22.90
N LEU A 86 14.36 -25.03 -23.13
CA LEU A 86 15.21 -24.60 -24.25
C LEU A 86 16.63 -25.16 -24.13
N GLN A 87 17.23 -25.12 -22.94
CA GLN A 87 18.54 -25.70 -22.71
C GLN A 87 18.57 -27.22 -22.90
N GLU A 88 17.53 -27.94 -22.47
CA GLU A 88 17.42 -29.38 -22.67
C GLU A 88 17.17 -29.74 -24.14
N ALA A 89 16.34 -28.97 -24.84
CA ALA A 89 16.10 -29.15 -26.27
C ALA A 89 17.41 -29.02 -27.07
N LEU A 90 18.25 -28.04 -26.77
CA LEU A 90 19.54 -27.88 -27.44
C LEU A 90 20.57 -28.97 -27.11
N LYS A 91 20.37 -29.69 -26.00
CA LYS A 91 21.19 -30.87 -25.69
C LYS A 91 20.78 -32.11 -26.49
N ASN A 92 19.53 -32.15 -26.99
CA ASN A 92 18.98 -33.25 -27.77
C ASN A 92 19.79 -33.47 -29.06
N GLU A 93 20.20 -34.72 -29.30
CA GLU A 93 21.02 -35.09 -30.44
C GLU A 93 20.34 -34.86 -31.79
N GLU A 94 19.01 -34.90 -31.86
CA GLU A 94 18.27 -34.63 -33.09
C GLU A 94 18.38 -33.16 -33.52
N LEU A 95 18.36 -32.24 -32.54
CA LEU A 95 18.53 -30.81 -32.79
C LEU A 95 20.00 -30.44 -33.04
N LYS A 96 20.96 -31.16 -32.44
CA LYS A 96 22.39 -31.00 -32.77
C LYS A 96 22.73 -31.36 -34.22
N LYS A 97 21.96 -32.26 -34.84
CA LYS A 97 22.12 -32.63 -36.26
C LYS A 97 21.64 -31.52 -37.18
N LEU A 98 20.66 -30.72 -36.74
CA LEU A 98 20.23 -29.49 -37.40
C LEU A 98 21.29 -28.39 -37.11
N ARG A 99 22.41 -28.43 -37.83
CA ARG A 99 23.42 -27.37 -37.78
C ARG A 99 22.81 -26.09 -38.35
N LEU A 100 22.24 -25.26 -37.46
CA LEU A 100 21.71 -23.94 -37.82
C LEU A 100 22.88 -23.06 -38.26
N LYS A 101 22.80 -22.56 -39.50
CA LYS A 101 23.76 -21.64 -40.09
C LYS A 101 23.15 -20.25 -40.14
N LYS A 102 23.95 -19.24 -39.81
CA LYS A 102 23.62 -17.84 -39.97
C LYS A 102 24.22 -17.34 -41.26
N GLU A 103 23.39 -16.82 -42.16
CA GLU A 103 23.86 -16.06 -43.31
C GLU A 103 24.06 -14.60 -42.90
N VAL A 104 25.30 -14.13 -43.01
CA VAL A 104 25.66 -12.73 -42.82
C VAL A 104 25.89 -12.10 -44.18
N VAL A 105 24.98 -11.21 -44.59
CA VAL A 105 25.09 -10.48 -45.86
C VAL A 105 25.90 -9.21 -45.64
N SER A 106 27.09 -9.14 -46.24
CA SER A 106 27.96 -7.97 -46.20
C SER A 106 28.19 -7.40 -47.61
N ARG A 107 28.84 -6.23 -47.72
CA ARG A 107 29.24 -5.64 -49.00
C ARG A 107 30.23 -6.50 -49.80
N GLU A 108 30.88 -7.46 -49.14
CA GLU A 108 31.92 -8.33 -49.69
C GLU A 108 31.39 -9.72 -50.07
N GLY A 109 30.15 -10.06 -49.70
CA GLY A 109 29.48 -11.32 -50.04
C GLY A 109 28.61 -11.89 -48.92
N ILE A 110 28.08 -13.09 -49.14
CA ILE A 110 27.32 -13.86 -48.14
C ILE A 110 28.30 -14.78 -47.41
N LEU A 111 28.40 -14.64 -46.09
CA LEU A 111 29.19 -15.51 -45.22
C LEU A 111 28.26 -16.40 -44.38
N GLU A 112 28.45 -17.72 -44.44
CA GLU A 112 27.76 -18.67 -43.57
C GLU A 112 28.59 -18.93 -42.30
N GLU A 113 28.05 -18.54 -41.14
CA GLU A 113 28.63 -18.86 -39.83
C GLU A 113 27.82 -19.97 -39.15
N THR A 114 28.49 -20.98 -38.59
CA THR A 114 27.79 -21.99 -37.78
C THR A 114 27.59 -21.43 -36.38
N LEU A 115 26.35 -21.36 -35.90
CA LEU A 115 26.08 -20.83 -34.57
C LEU A 115 26.23 -21.91 -33.50
N GLU A 116 27.01 -21.60 -32.47
CA GLU A 116 27.09 -22.40 -31.25
C GLU A 116 25.79 -22.27 -30.43
N ALA A 117 25.48 -23.29 -29.62
CA ALA A 117 24.24 -23.36 -28.83
C ALA A 117 24.03 -22.13 -27.91
N ASP A 118 25.11 -21.60 -27.33
CA ASP A 118 25.04 -20.44 -26.44
C ASP A 118 24.70 -19.16 -27.21
N ARG A 119 25.22 -18.99 -28.43
CA ARG A 119 24.86 -17.87 -29.32
C ARG A 119 23.43 -17.99 -29.84
N LEU A 120 22.98 -19.21 -30.16
CA LEU A 120 21.58 -19.46 -30.54
C LEU A 120 20.61 -19.06 -29.43
N LEU A 121 20.90 -19.43 -28.17
CA LEU A 121 20.08 -19.02 -27.03
C LEU A 121 20.10 -17.51 -26.79
N ALA A 122 21.24 -16.86 -26.98
CA ALA A 122 21.34 -15.41 -26.78
C ALA A 122 20.58 -14.61 -27.85
N GLU A 123 20.63 -15.05 -29.11
CA GLU A 123 19.99 -14.34 -30.23
C GLU A 123 18.51 -14.71 -30.41
N LEU A 124 18.18 -15.99 -30.37
CA LEU A 124 16.82 -16.48 -30.67
C LEU A 124 16.00 -16.80 -29.42
N GLY A 125 16.66 -16.98 -28.26
CA GLY A 125 15.99 -17.32 -27.00
C GLY A 125 14.84 -16.38 -26.63
N PRO A 126 15.01 -15.03 -26.72
CA PRO A 126 13.93 -14.09 -26.43
C PRO A 126 12.71 -14.23 -27.35
N GLU A 127 12.92 -14.46 -28.66
CA GLU A 127 11.83 -14.63 -29.63
C GLU A 127 11.09 -15.94 -29.38
N ILE A 128 11.83 -17.04 -29.20
CA ILE A 128 11.25 -18.35 -28.92
C ILE A 128 10.52 -18.35 -27.57
N GLU A 129 11.04 -17.67 -26.56
CA GLU A 129 10.37 -17.49 -25.27
C GLU A 129 9.02 -16.77 -25.46
N ASN A 130 8.98 -15.70 -26.25
CA ASN A 130 7.73 -14.98 -26.55
C ASN A 130 6.72 -15.86 -27.31
N ASP A 131 7.18 -16.66 -28.27
CA ASP A 131 6.31 -17.59 -29.02
C ASP A 131 5.73 -18.67 -28.10
N ILE A 132 6.55 -19.23 -27.20
CA ILE A 132 6.10 -20.21 -26.20
C ILE A 132 5.06 -19.58 -25.26
N LEU A 133 5.30 -18.37 -24.79
CA LEU A 133 4.34 -17.64 -23.95
C LEU A 133 3.01 -17.42 -24.70
N ALA A 134 3.07 -17.00 -25.97
CA ALA A 134 1.90 -16.83 -26.83
C ALA A 134 1.12 -18.14 -27.04
N TRP A 135 1.80 -19.26 -27.30
CA TRP A 135 1.18 -20.57 -27.45
C TRP A 135 0.51 -21.06 -26.16
N LEU A 136 1.13 -20.81 -25.02
CA LEU A 136 0.60 -21.16 -23.72
C LEU A 136 -0.53 -20.22 -23.26
N LYS A 137 -0.84 -19.16 -24.02
CA LYS A 137 -1.83 -18.11 -23.69
C LYS A 137 -1.56 -17.48 -22.32
N ILE A 138 -0.28 -17.29 -22.02
CA ILE A 138 0.23 -16.73 -20.77
C ILE A 138 0.76 -15.32 -21.03
#